data_AF-A0A4S8LDI5-F1
#
_entry.id   AF-A0A4S8LDI5-F1
#
_cell.length_a   1.000
_cell.length_b   1.000
_cell.length_c   1.000
_cell.angle_alpha   90.00
_cell.angle_beta   90.00
_cell.angle_gamma   90.00
#
_symmetry.space_group_name_H-M   'P 1'
#
loop_
_entity.id
_entity.type
_entity.pdbx_description
1 polymer ?
#
loop_
_entity_poly.entity_id
_entity_poly.type
_entity_poly.pdbx_seq_one_letter_code
_entity_poly.pdbx_strand_id
1 'polypeptide(L)'
;HASFSDYILQQDRSQEFFCDSQKYHSLLTNSCFNVMNKKLRFNICHLPSSFLKDIEIQDIKSRIQACIDEDLQYSCNFWGFHLEKSNFSKEISNNLELFLNEKGLFWIEAMNIMGVISRGQP
;
A
#
# COMPACT_ATOMS: atom_id res chain seq x y z
N HIS A 1 -28.23 6.30 -12.79
CA HIS A 1 -28.05 5.62 -11.50
C HIS A 1 -26.76 6.13 -10.87
N ALA A 2 -26.81 6.65 -9.64
CA ALA A 2 -25.62 6.91 -8.84
C ALA A 2 -25.22 5.60 -8.15
N SER A 3 -23.92 5.29 -8.09
CA SER A 3 -23.44 4.12 -7.36
C SER A 3 -23.62 4.30 -5.86
N PHE A 4 -23.52 3.22 -5.08
CA PHE A 4 -23.54 3.32 -3.62
C PHE A 4 -22.47 4.29 -3.08
N SER A 5 -21.27 4.29 -3.70
CA SER A 5 -20.21 5.25 -3.36
C SER A 5 -20.63 6.69 -3.62
N ASP A 6 -21.28 6.96 -4.77
CA ASP A 6 -21.75 8.31 -5.09
C ASP A 6 -22.83 8.79 -4.12
N TYR A 7 -23.62 7.87 -3.58
CA TYR A 7 -24.65 8.17 -2.59
C TYR A 7 -24.05 8.57 -1.23
N ILE A 8 -23.14 7.77 -0.68
CA ILE A 8 -22.54 8.02 0.66
C ILE A 8 -21.57 9.21 0.70
N LEU A 9 -21.04 9.62 -0.46
CA LEU A 9 -20.13 10.76 -0.59
C LEU A 9 -20.86 12.10 -0.76
N GLN A 10 -22.20 12.11 -0.78
CA GLN A 10 -23.02 13.31 -0.96
C GLN A 10 -23.79 13.62 0.33
N GLN A 11 -23.32 14.61 1.09
CA GLN A 11 -23.88 14.94 2.41
C GLN A 11 -25.37 15.27 2.36
N ASP A 12 -25.80 15.94 1.30
CA ASP A 12 -27.20 16.27 1.02
C ASP A 12 -28.07 15.02 0.81
N ARG A 13 -27.49 13.92 0.32
CA ARG A 13 -28.21 12.68 -0.02
C ARG A 13 -28.15 11.61 1.06
N SER A 14 -27.01 11.46 1.74
CA SER A 14 -26.78 10.40 2.71
C SER A 14 -26.97 10.84 4.16
N GLN A 15 -27.03 12.15 4.44
CA GLN A 15 -27.31 12.71 5.77
C GLN A 15 -26.45 12.07 6.87
N GLU A 16 -27.05 11.26 7.76
CA GLU A 16 -26.36 10.53 8.84
C GLU A 16 -25.35 9.48 8.35
N PHE A 17 -25.45 9.04 7.09
CA PHE A 17 -24.54 8.10 6.43
C PHE A 17 -23.48 8.80 5.56
N PHE A 18 -23.33 10.13 5.67
CA PHE A 18 -22.31 10.88 4.94
C PHE A 18 -20.89 10.48 5.35
N CYS A 19 -20.11 10.08 4.36
CA CYS A 19 -18.69 9.82 4.50
C CYS A 19 -17.90 11.03 4.02
N ASP A 20 -17.25 11.72 4.96
CA ASP A 20 -16.26 12.74 4.64
C ASP A 20 -15.06 12.07 3.95
N SER A 21 -15.04 12.17 2.61
CA SER A 21 -14.06 11.51 1.75
C SER A 21 -12.62 11.82 2.16
N GLN A 22 -12.34 13.06 2.56
CA GLN A 22 -10.99 13.45 2.95
C GLN A 22 -10.58 12.81 4.28
N LYS A 23 -11.49 12.75 5.27
CA LYS A 23 -11.23 12.05 6.52
C LYS A 23 -11.01 10.56 6.30
N TYR A 24 -11.80 9.94 5.42
CA TYR A 24 -11.61 8.53 5.07
C TYR A 24 -10.25 8.29 4.41
N HIS A 25 -9.86 9.14 3.47
CA HIS A 25 -8.53 9.07 2.86
C HIS A 25 -7.41 9.29 3.88
N SER A 26 -7.54 10.22 4.84
CA SER A 26 -6.58 10.38 5.94
C SER A 26 -6.46 9.11 6.79
N LEU A 27 -7.58 8.47 7.15
CA LEU A 27 -7.58 7.21 7.90
C LEU A 27 -6.90 6.07 7.12
N LEU A 28 -7.19 5.95 5.82
CA LEU A 28 -6.56 4.95 4.97
C LEU A 28 -5.05 5.19 4.79
N THR A 29 -4.63 6.44 4.62
CA THR A 29 -3.21 6.81 4.56
C THR A 29 -2.47 6.35 5.80
N ASN A 30 -2.99 6.68 6.98
CA ASN A 30 -2.42 6.24 8.26
C ASN A 30 -2.43 4.71 8.40
N SER A 31 -3.51 4.05 7.98
CA SER A 31 -3.62 2.59 8.01
C SER A 31 -2.57 1.93 7.12
N CYS A 32 -2.35 2.47 5.91
CA CYS A 32 -1.31 1.97 5.00
C CYS A 32 0.09 2.12 5.61
N PHE A 33 0.40 3.29 6.20
CA PHE A 33 1.68 3.49 6.88
C PHE A 33 1.86 2.52 8.05
N ASN A 34 0.82 2.28 8.85
CA ASN A 34 0.88 1.32 9.96
C ASN A 34 1.17 -0.11 9.48
N VAL A 35 0.48 -0.56 8.43
CA VAL A 35 0.72 -1.89 7.84
C VAL A 35 2.14 -2.00 7.29
N MET A 36 2.57 -1.02 6.49
CA MET A 36 3.91 -1.00 5.90
C MET A 36 5.01 -0.93 6.96
N ASN A 37 4.87 -0.09 7.98
CA ASN A 37 5.84 0.01 9.08
C ASN A 37 5.97 -1.31 9.86
N LYS A 38 4.85 -2.03 10.04
CA LYS A 38 4.83 -3.30 10.75
C LYS A 38 5.41 -4.46 9.92
N LYS A 39 5.09 -4.52 8.63
CA LYS A 39 5.34 -5.73 7.82
C LYS A 39 6.53 -5.62 6.86
N LEU A 40 6.86 -4.43 6.38
CA LEU A 40 8.02 -4.27 5.51
C LEU A 40 9.32 -4.49 6.29
N ARG A 41 10.20 -5.28 5.66
CA ARG A 41 11.53 -5.62 6.15
C ARG A 41 12.46 -5.89 4.96
N PHE A 42 13.75 -5.74 5.19
CA PHE A 42 14.78 -6.09 4.21
C PHE A 42 14.66 -7.55 3.78
N ASN A 43 14.82 -7.80 2.49
CA ASN A 43 14.77 -9.14 1.89
C ASN A 43 13.46 -9.87 2.24
N ILE A 44 12.32 -9.21 2.03
CA ILE A 44 11.01 -9.66 2.54
C ILE A 44 10.63 -11.06 2.03
N CYS A 45 11.05 -11.42 0.82
CA CYS A 45 10.81 -12.71 0.18
C CYS A 45 11.96 -13.73 0.38
N HIS A 46 12.95 -13.42 1.21
CA HIS A 46 14.08 -14.30 1.52
C HIS A 46 14.83 -14.77 0.26
N LEU A 47 15.11 -13.83 -0.64
CA LEU A 47 15.83 -14.07 -1.87
C LEU A 47 17.25 -14.53 -1.52
N PRO A 48 17.79 -15.54 -2.25
CA PRO A 48 19.08 -16.14 -1.94
C PRO A 48 20.25 -15.23 -2.31
N SER A 49 20.05 -14.32 -3.25
CA SER A 49 21.09 -13.43 -3.76
C SER A 49 20.49 -12.23 -4.48
N SER A 50 21.13 -11.06 -4.33
CA SER A 50 20.84 -9.87 -5.13
C SER A 50 21.49 -9.91 -6.53
N PHE A 51 22.28 -10.94 -6.86
CA PHE A 51 22.95 -11.09 -8.15
C PHE A 51 22.11 -11.87 -9.18
N LEU A 52 21.09 -12.61 -8.72
CA LEU A 52 20.14 -13.28 -9.59
C LEU A 52 19.00 -12.34 -9.90
N LYS A 53 18.45 -12.41 -11.11
CA LYS A 53 17.20 -11.70 -11.37
C LYS A 53 16.08 -12.41 -10.62
N ASP A 54 15.17 -11.63 -10.02
CA ASP A 54 14.06 -12.19 -9.25
C ASP A 54 13.22 -13.22 -10.05
N ILE A 55 13.08 -13.01 -11.36
CA ILE A 55 12.35 -13.91 -12.28
C ILE A 55 13.06 -15.25 -12.52
N GLU A 56 14.37 -15.33 -12.28
CA GLU A 56 15.17 -16.55 -12.42
C GLU A 56 15.04 -17.46 -11.19
N ILE A 57 14.42 -16.97 -10.10
CA ILE A 57 14.16 -17.74 -8.88
C ILE A 57 12.90 -18.59 -9.07
N GLN A 58 13.07 -19.92 -9.13
CA GLN A 58 12.01 -20.86 -9.48
C GLN A 58 10.74 -20.75 -8.60
N ASP A 59 10.88 -20.45 -7.32
CA ASP A 59 9.79 -20.38 -6.34
C ASP A 59 9.37 -18.94 -5.99
N ILE A 60 9.78 -17.94 -6.79
CA ILE A 60 9.54 -16.52 -6.50
C ILE A 60 8.05 -16.21 -6.31
N LYS A 61 7.17 -16.75 -7.16
CA LYS A 61 5.71 -16.50 -7.07
C LYS A 61 5.13 -16.97 -5.74
N SER A 62 5.52 -18.17 -5.29
CA SER A 62 5.08 -18.74 -4.01
C SER A 62 5.64 -17.95 -2.82
N ARG A 63 6.89 -17.49 -2.90
CA ARG A 63 7.50 -16.62 -1.87
C ARG A 63 6.75 -15.31 -1.72
N ILE A 64 6.41 -14.68 -2.85
CA ILE A 64 5.63 -13.44 -2.86
C ILE A 64 4.30 -13.65 -2.16
N GLN A 65 3.54 -14.67 -2.55
CA GLN A 65 2.24 -14.98 -1.94
C GLN A 65 2.33 -15.28 -0.43
N ALA A 66 3.43 -15.89 0.02
CA ALA A 66 3.63 -16.20 1.44
C ALA A 66 4.09 -14.98 2.28
N CYS A 67 4.80 -14.03 1.67
CA CYS A 67 5.45 -12.92 2.39
C CYS A 67 4.72 -11.59 2.23
N ILE A 68 3.90 -11.44 1.20
CA ILE A 68 3.15 -10.23 0.88
C ILE A 68 1.67 -10.60 0.82
N ASP A 69 0.98 -10.38 1.95
CA ASP A 69 -0.46 -10.56 2.06
C ASP A 69 -1.23 -9.39 1.45
N GLU A 70 -2.54 -9.57 1.28
CA GLU A 70 -3.40 -8.65 0.53
C GLU A 70 -3.43 -7.24 1.12
N ASP A 71 -3.39 -7.10 2.45
CA ASP A 71 -3.37 -5.79 3.12
C ASP A 71 -2.01 -5.08 2.96
N LEU A 72 -0.89 -5.82 2.98
CA LEU A 72 0.42 -5.25 2.66
C LEU A 72 0.51 -4.85 1.19
N GLN A 73 0.05 -5.72 0.28
CA GLN A 73 -0.01 -5.42 -1.14
C GLN A 73 -0.85 -4.17 -1.40
N TYR A 74 -2.05 -4.09 -0.81
CA TYR A 74 -2.90 -2.93 -0.92
C TYR A 74 -2.20 -1.66 -0.41
N SER A 75 -1.62 -1.73 0.80
CA SER A 75 -0.96 -0.59 1.43
C SER A 75 0.20 -0.08 0.58
N CYS A 76 1.05 -0.97 0.06
CA CYS A 76 2.17 -0.61 -0.81
C CYS A 76 1.73 0.06 -2.11
N ASN A 77 0.58 -0.32 -2.67
CA ASN A 77 0.08 0.21 -3.95
C ASN A 77 -0.72 1.52 -3.81
N PHE A 78 -1.45 1.70 -2.70
CA PHE A 78 -2.47 2.76 -2.61
C PHE A 78 -2.18 3.86 -1.59
N TRP A 79 -1.15 3.75 -0.74
CA TRP A 79 -0.85 4.78 0.26
C TRP A 79 -0.70 6.18 -0.34
N GLY A 80 0.00 6.31 -1.48
CA GLY A 80 0.22 7.60 -2.15
C GLY A 80 -1.06 8.21 -2.72
N PHE A 81 -1.94 7.38 -3.27
CA PHE A 81 -3.26 7.79 -3.76
C PHE A 81 -4.16 8.30 -2.63
N HIS A 82 -4.16 7.62 -1.48
CA HIS A 82 -4.89 8.08 -0.31
C HIS A 82 -4.27 9.35 0.27
N LEU A 83 -2.95 9.46 0.30
CA LEU A 83 -2.26 10.65 0.78
C LEU A 83 -2.64 11.89 -0.04
N GLU A 84 -2.62 11.78 -1.37
CA GLU A 84 -3.01 12.85 -2.30
C GLU A 84 -4.43 13.38 -2.03
N LYS A 85 -5.36 12.50 -1.66
CA LYS A 85 -6.77 12.84 -1.41
C LYS A 85 -7.10 13.14 0.04
N SER A 86 -6.13 12.93 0.94
CA SER A 86 -6.30 13.13 2.37
C SER A 86 -6.19 14.61 2.76
N ASN A 87 -6.73 14.96 3.93
CA ASN A 87 -6.35 16.22 4.55
C ASN A 87 -4.96 16.07 5.18
N PHE A 88 -3.95 16.75 4.61
CA PHE A 88 -2.57 16.62 5.04
C PHE A 88 -2.36 17.26 6.42
N SER A 89 -2.33 16.43 7.45
CA SER A 89 -2.15 16.82 8.85
C SER A 89 -0.70 16.66 9.30
N LYS A 90 -0.35 17.28 10.44
CA LYS A 90 0.97 17.09 11.07
C LYS A 90 1.24 15.63 11.40
N GLU A 91 0.22 14.88 11.80
CA GLU A 91 0.32 13.45 12.08
C GLU A 91 0.69 12.66 10.82
N ILE A 92 0.01 12.90 9.70
CA ILE A 92 0.30 12.26 8.41
C ILE A 92 1.72 12.63 7.96
N SER A 93 2.13 13.89 8.11
CA SER A 93 3.48 14.33 7.80
C SER A 93 4.54 13.55 8.59
N ASN A 94 4.35 13.39 9.90
CA ASN A 94 5.26 12.63 10.75
C ASN A 94 5.30 11.15 10.36
N ASN A 95 4.14 10.54 10.06
CA ASN A 95 4.05 9.14 9.63
C ASN A 95 4.73 8.93 8.27
N LEU A 96 4.59 9.87 7.35
CA LEU A 96 5.28 9.85 6.05
C LEU A 96 6.79 9.93 6.22
N GLU A 97 7.27 10.86 7.06
CA GLU A 97 8.70 11.01 7.34
C GLU A 97 9.28 9.73 7.97
N LEU A 98 8.60 9.16 8.97
CA LEU A 98 9.00 7.89 9.59
C LEU A 98 9.05 6.76 8.56
N PHE A 99 8.00 6.62 7.75
CA PHE A 99 7.92 5.61 6.70
C PHE A 99 9.07 5.74 5.69
N LEU A 100 9.32 6.94 5.18
CA LEU A 100 10.38 7.17 4.18
C LEU A 100 11.77 6.87 4.76
N ASN A 101 12.02 7.27 6.01
CA ASN A 101 13.30 7.05 6.66
C ASN A 101 13.57 5.58 7.03
N GLU A 102 12.56 4.87 7.54
CA GLU A 102 12.76 3.51 8.06
C GLU A 102 12.42 2.41 7.05
N LYS A 103 11.46 2.67 6.15
CA LYS A 103 10.85 1.64 5.30
C LYS A 103 10.88 1.96 3.81
N GLY A 104 11.30 3.16 3.40
CA GLY A 104 11.29 3.58 2.00
C GLY A 104 12.03 2.60 1.07
N LEU A 105 13.21 2.13 1.47
CA LEU A 105 13.98 1.15 0.70
C LEU A 105 13.28 -0.23 0.63
N PHE A 106 12.68 -0.67 1.74
CA PHE A 106 11.96 -1.95 1.78
C PHE A 106 10.66 -1.90 0.98
N TRP A 107 10.02 -0.73 0.89
CA TRP A 107 8.88 -0.52 0.02
C TRP A 107 9.28 -0.61 -1.45
N ILE A 108 10.38 0.02 -1.86
CA ILE A 108 10.92 -0.10 -3.23
C ILE A 108 11.23 -1.56 -3.57
N GLU A 109 11.86 -2.30 -2.64
CA GLU A 109 12.13 -3.73 -2.79
C GLU A 109 10.83 -4.52 -3.00
N ALA A 110 9.83 -4.33 -2.13
CA ALA A 110 8.54 -5.01 -2.24
C ALA A 110 7.82 -4.69 -3.56
N MET A 111 7.84 -3.42 -4.00
CA MET A 111 7.24 -3.00 -5.28
C MET A 111 7.93 -3.65 -6.48
N ASN A 112 9.27 -3.74 -6.47
CA ASN A 112 10.03 -4.41 -7.52
C ASN A 112 9.68 -5.90 -7.62
N ILE A 113 9.63 -6.57 -6.46
CA ILE A 113 9.29 -7.98 -6.35
C ILE A 113 7.86 -8.25 -6.84
N MET A 114 6.88 -7.44 -6.41
CA MET A 114 5.49 -7.55 -6.89
C MET A 114 5.40 -7.33 -8.40
N GLY A 115 6.23 -6.46 -8.98
CA GLY A 115 6.35 -6.24 -10.42
C GLY A 115 6.75 -7.48 -11.23
N VAL A 116 7.36 -8.49 -10.60
CA VAL A 116 7.65 -9.79 -11.24
C VAL A 116 6.37 -10.51 -11.66
N ILE A 117 5.28 -10.38 -10.88
CA ILE A 117 3.98 -10.98 -11.22
C ILE A 117 3.42 -10.35 -12.49
N SER A 118 3.53 -9.03 -12.65
CA SER A 118 3.04 -8.30 -13.82
C SER A 118 3.88 -8.54 -15.08
N ARG A 119 5.18 -8.82 -14.94
CA ARG A 119 6.10 -9.08 -16.08
C ARG A 119 6.15 -10.55 -16.51
N GLY A 120 5.68 -11.46 -15.67
CA GLY A 120 5.68 -12.91 -15.93
C GLY A 120 4.39 -13.45 -16.55
N GLN A 121 3.57 -12.60 -17.17
CA GLN A 121 2.44 -13.02 -17.99
C GLN A 121 2.92 -13.26 -19.44
N PRO A 122 2.58 -14.40 -20.07
CA PRO A 122 2.90 -14.68 -21.46
C PRO A 122 2.18 -13.74 -22.44
#